data_AF-A0A3N5RCB4-F1
#
_entry.id   AF-A0A3N5RCB4-F1
#
_cell.length_a   1.000
_cell.length_b   1.000
_cell.length_c   1.000
_cell.angle_alpha   90.00
_cell.angle_beta   90.00
_cell.angle_gamma   90.00
#
_symmetry.space_group_name_H-M   'P 1'
#
loop_
_entity.id
_entity.type
_entity.pdbx_description
1 polymer ?
#
loop_
_entity_poly.entity_id
_entity_poly.type
_entity_poly.pdbx_seq_one_letter_code
_entity_poly.pdbx_strand_id
1 'polypeptide(L)'
;MTSLREQFLLDPEIVFLNHGSFGACPKPVFEIYQNWQRELERQPVEFLGRRFDGLMAEARNSLASFLGAKPDEIVYFPNPTTAINMVARNLSLGPGDEILTSDHEYGAMDRTWR
;
A
#
# COMPACT_ATOMS: atom_id res chain seq x y z
N MET A 1 -10.54 -28.51 8.15
CA MET A 1 -9.75 -27.26 8.09
C MET A 1 -9.87 -26.72 6.68
N THR A 2 -10.36 -25.48 6.53
CA THR A 2 -10.43 -24.79 5.23
C THR A 2 -9.01 -24.53 4.74
N SER A 3 -8.71 -24.84 3.48
CA SER A 3 -7.38 -24.60 2.91
C SER A 3 -7.17 -23.10 2.73
N LEU A 4 -5.97 -22.58 3.00
CA LEU A 4 -5.65 -21.16 2.78
C LEU A 4 -5.91 -20.74 1.32
N ARG A 5 -5.75 -21.68 0.36
CA ARG A 5 -6.07 -21.45 -1.06
C ARG A 5 -7.53 -21.03 -1.27
N GLU A 6 -8.46 -21.60 -0.51
CA GLU A 6 -9.90 -21.35 -0.65
C GLU A 6 -10.30 -19.93 -0.20
N GLN A 7 -9.41 -19.24 0.50
CA GLN A 7 -9.57 -17.84 0.89
C GLN A 7 -9.30 -16.87 -0.24
N PHE A 8 -8.82 -17.29 -1.42
CA PHE A 8 -8.55 -16.41 -2.55
C PHE A 8 -9.57 -16.60 -3.67
N LEU A 9 -9.77 -15.55 -4.48
CA LEU A 9 -10.59 -15.58 -5.70
C LEU A 9 -9.80 -16.01 -6.94
N LEU A 10 -8.65 -16.65 -6.77
CA LEU A 10 -7.83 -17.12 -7.87
C LEU A 10 -8.57 -18.20 -8.66
N ASP A 11 -8.38 -18.20 -9.98
CA ASP A 11 -8.94 -19.22 -10.87
C ASP A 11 -8.48 -20.62 -10.43
N PRO A 12 -9.41 -21.55 -10.14
CA PRO A 12 -9.06 -22.88 -9.65
C PRO A 12 -8.31 -23.72 -10.69
N GLU A 13 -8.42 -23.41 -11.99
CA GLU A 13 -7.76 -24.10 -13.10
C GLU A 13 -6.31 -23.62 -13.33
N ILE A 14 -5.93 -22.47 -12.74
CA ILE A 14 -4.61 -21.87 -12.91
C ILE A 14 -3.71 -22.20 -11.71
N VAL A 15 -2.50 -22.70 -11.99
CA VAL A 15 -1.43 -22.78 -10.99
C VAL A 15 -0.75 -21.41 -10.89
N PHE A 16 -1.26 -20.57 -9.99
CA PHE A 16 -0.78 -19.20 -9.81
C PHE A 16 0.54 -19.14 -9.03
N LEU A 17 1.67 -19.14 -9.75
CA LEU A 17 3.02 -19.18 -9.16
C LEU A 17 3.68 -17.81 -8.96
N ASN A 18 3.05 -16.73 -9.44
CA ASN A 18 3.64 -15.38 -9.39
C ASN A 18 2.86 -14.40 -8.51
N HIS A 19 2.70 -14.75 -7.23
CA HIS A 19 2.07 -13.84 -6.25
C HIS A 19 2.93 -12.60 -5.97
N GLY A 20 4.26 -12.68 -6.18
CA GLY A 20 5.20 -11.60 -5.87
C GLY A 20 5.10 -10.36 -6.77
N SER A 21 4.47 -10.44 -7.95
CA SER A 21 4.34 -9.26 -8.84
C SER A 21 3.18 -8.34 -8.43
N PHE A 22 1.96 -8.86 -8.31
CA PHE A 22 0.76 -8.06 -8.05
C PHE A 22 -0.06 -8.54 -6.85
N GLY A 23 0.29 -9.69 -6.28
CA GLY A 23 -0.47 -10.32 -5.21
C GLY A 23 -1.80 -10.89 -5.66
N ALA A 24 -2.55 -11.36 -4.67
CA ALA A 24 -3.97 -11.68 -4.75
C ALA A 24 -4.60 -11.35 -3.40
N CYS A 25 -5.75 -10.69 -3.39
CA CYS A 25 -6.41 -10.31 -2.15
C CYS A 25 -7.26 -11.48 -1.60
N PRO A 26 -7.16 -11.84 -0.30
CA PRO A 26 -8.09 -12.79 0.30
C PRO A 26 -9.54 -12.27 0.25
N LYS A 27 -10.50 -13.16 0.00
CA LYS A 27 -11.96 -12.94 0.02
C LYS A 27 -12.42 -12.07 1.19
N PRO A 28 -12.08 -12.35 2.47
CA PRO A 28 -12.56 -11.51 3.56
C PRO A 28 -12.05 -10.06 3.49
N VAL A 29 -10.83 -9.84 3.00
CA VAL A 29 -10.28 -8.49 2.82
C VAL A 29 -10.95 -7.80 1.63
N PHE A 30 -11.16 -8.52 0.52
CA PHE A 30 -11.82 -7.99 -0.67
C PHE A 30 -13.29 -7.60 -0.41
N GLU A 31 -14.00 -8.38 0.42
CA GLU A 31 -15.37 -8.06 0.86
C GLU A 31 -15.41 -6.74 1.64
N ILE A 32 -14.50 -6.55 2.61
CA ILE A 32 -14.40 -5.29 3.35
C ILE A 32 -14.04 -4.12 2.42
N TYR A 33 -13.11 -4.32 1.48
CA TYR A 33 -12.77 -3.31 0.48
C TYR A 33 -13.98 -2.87 -0.36
N GLN A 34 -14.82 -3.80 -0.81
CA GLN A 34 -16.05 -3.46 -1.52
C GLN A 34 -17.08 -2.75 -0.64
N ASN A 35 -17.17 -3.13 0.64
CA ASN A 35 -18.08 -2.48 1.58
C ASN A 35 -17.70 -1.02 1.80
N TRP A 36 -16.41 -0.70 1.93
CA TRP A 36 -15.97 0.70 2.04
C TRP A 36 -16.32 1.53 0.81
N GLN A 37 -16.21 0.96 -0.40
CA GLN A 37 -16.65 1.65 -1.62
C GLN A 37 -18.16 1.94 -1.58
N ARG A 38 -18.99 0.95 -1.22
CA ARG A 38 -20.43 1.16 -1.08
C ARG A 38 -20.77 2.19 -0.01
N GLU A 39 -20.02 2.20 1.08
CA GLU A 39 -20.23 3.14 2.18
C GLU A 39 -19.87 4.58 1.81
N LEU A 40 -18.75 4.78 1.11
CA LEU A 40 -18.37 6.06 0.54
C LEU A 40 -19.51 6.62 -0.34
N GLU A 41 -20.07 5.80 -1.23
CA GLU A 41 -21.13 6.22 -2.16
C GLU A 41 -22.47 6.54 -1.46
N ARG A 42 -22.72 5.99 -0.26
CA ARG A 42 -23.97 6.28 0.48
C ARG A 42 -24.04 7.72 0.96
N GLN A 43 -22.91 8.30 1.38
CA GLN A 43 -22.87 9.68 1.88
C GLN A 43 -21.45 10.27 1.78
N PRO A 44 -20.98 10.61 0.57
CA PRO A 44 -19.56 10.91 0.32
C PRO A 44 -19.04 12.12 1.09
N VAL A 45 -19.86 13.17 1.26
CA VAL A 45 -19.46 14.39 1.99
C VAL A 45 -19.27 14.12 3.49
N GLU A 46 -20.12 13.28 4.07
CA GLU A 46 -19.99 12.90 5.48
C GLU A 46 -18.80 11.98 5.68
N PHE A 47 -18.67 10.96 4.82
CA PHE A 47 -17.57 10.01 4.87
C PHE A 47 -16.22 10.71 4.75
N LEU A 48 -16.00 11.48 3.68
CA LEU A 48 -14.73 12.15 3.42
C LEU A 48 -14.49 13.34 4.35
N GLY A 49 -15.54 14.09 4.68
CA GLY A 49 -15.41 15.33 5.45
C GLY A 49 -15.39 15.14 6.97
N ARG A 50 -15.82 14.00 7.50
CA ARG A 50 -15.95 13.79 8.95
C ARG A 50 -15.33 12.50 9.46
N ARG A 51 -15.45 11.40 8.72
CA ARG A 51 -15.05 10.06 9.22
C ARG A 51 -13.67 9.64 8.74
N PHE A 52 -13.28 10.06 7.54
CA PHE A 52 -12.07 9.61 6.86
C PHE A 52 -10.82 9.71 7.74
N ASP A 53 -10.58 10.84 8.39
CA ASP A 53 -9.38 11.04 9.22
C ASP A 53 -9.30 10.04 10.39
N GLY A 54 -10.43 9.77 11.04
CA GLY A 54 -10.53 8.79 12.12
C GLY A 54 -10.30 7.36 11.64
N LEU A 55 -10.90 6.99 10.50
CA LEU A 55 -10.72 5.69 9.87
C LEU A 55 -9.26 5.46 9.46
N MET A 56 -8.61 6.48 8.89
CA MET A 56 -7.20 6.42 8.52
C MET A 56 -6.28 6.33 9.76
N ALA A 57 -6.64 6.99 10.86
CA ALA A 57 -5.90 6.87 12.13
C ALA A 57 -6.00 5.45 12.72
N GLU A 58 -7.18 4.84 12.69
CA GLU A 58 -7.38 3.45 13.14
C GLU A 58 -6.56 2.46 12.30
N ALA A 59 -6.55 2.64 10.97
CA ALA A 59 -5.73 1.84 10.07
C ALA A 59 -4.24 1.98 10.39
N ARG A 60 -3.74 3.22 10.58
CA ARG A 60 -2.34 3.48 10.97
C ARG A 60 -1.98 2.81 12.28
N ASN A 61 -2.83 2.90 13.30
CA ASN A 61 -2.58 2.27 14.61
C ASN A 61 -2.41 0.75 14.48
N SER A 62 -3.25 0.12 13.68
CA SER A 62 -3.20 -1.33 13.45
C SER A 62 -1.90 -1.74 12.76
N LEU A 63 -1.49 -1.01 11.71
CA LEU A 63 -0.24 -1.28 10.99
C LEU A 63 1.01 -0.98 11.85
N ALA A 64 1.00 0.13 12.59
CA ALA A 64 2.09 0.50 13.48
C ALA A 64 2.31 -0.58 14.55
N SER A 65 1.24 -1.09 15.17
CA SER A 65 1.33 -2.20 16.13
C SER A 65 1.90 -3.47 15.51
N PHE A 66 1.55 -3.78 14.26
CA PHE A 66 2.09 -4.94 13.56
C PHE A 66 3.59 -4.79 13.25
N LEU A 67 4.04 -3.59 12.89
CA LEU A 67 5.43 -3.30 12.55
C LEU A 67 6.32 -2.98 13.77
N GLY A 68 5.73 -2.78 14.96
CA GLY A 68 6.46 -2.31 16.15
C GLY A 68 6.88 -0.83 16.07
N ALA A 69 6.16 -0.03 15.29
CA ALA A 69 6.39 1.40 15.10
C ALA A 69 5.36 2.24 15.87
N LYS A 70 5.54 3.56 15.91
CA LYS A 70 4.52 4.50 16.38
C LYS A 70 3.57 4.91 15.24
N PRO A 71 2.30 5.22 15.52
CA PRO A 71 1.34 5.59 14.48
C PRO A 71 1.73 6.84 13.67
N ASP A 72 2.47 7.78 14.27
CA ASP A 72 2.99 9.00 13.63
C ASP A 72 4.23 8.76 12.74
N GLU A 73 4.80 7.54 12.76
CA GLU A 73 5.88 7.11 11.87
C GLU A 73 5.35 6.43 10.59
N ILE A 74 4.02 6.28 10.46
CA ILE A 74 3.37 5.55 9.35
C ILE A 74 2.55 6.50 8.48
N VAL A 75 2.76 6.42 7.16
CA VAL A 75 1.96 7.11 6.15
C VAL A 75 1.63 6.15 5.00
N TYR A 76 0.49 6.35 4.36
CA TYR A 76 0.05 5.52 3.24
C TYR A 76 0.34 6.20 1.90
N PHE A 77 0.82 5.40 0.94
CA PHE A 77 0.99 5.78 -0.46
C PHE A 77 0.26 4.78 -1.36
N PRO A 78 -0.17 5.19 -2.57
CA PRO A 78 -0.79 4.28 -3.53
C PRO A 78 0.07 3.06 -3.90
N ASN A 79 1.40 3.22 -3.93
CA ASN A 79 2.36 2.15 -4.21
C ASN A 79 3.81 2.57 -3.86
N PRO A 80 4.78 1.64 -3.82
CA PRO A 80 6.18 1.95 -3.51
C PRO A 80 6.82 3.00 -4.43
N THR A 81 6.51 3.00 -5.73
CA THR A 81 7.07 3.97 -6.69
C THR A 81 6.69 5.40 -6.34
N THR A 82 5.43 5.63 -5.97
CA THR A 82 4.97 6.95 -5.53
C THR A 82 5.60 7.39 -4.21
N ALA A 83 5.80 6.46 -3.27
CA ALA A 83 6.45 6.73 -1.99
C ALA A 83 7.91 7.16 -2.18
N ILE A 84 8.68 6.42 -2.98
CA ILE A 84 10.09 6.73 -3.24
C ILE A 84 10.23 8.04 -4.01
N ASN A 85 9.35 8.33 -4.97
CA ASN A 85 9.35 9.62 -5.66
C ASN A 85 9.08 10.78 -4.70
N MET A 86 8.19 10.61 -3.72
CA MET A 86 7.93 11.63 -2.70
C MET A 86 9.18 11.93 -1.88
N VAL A 87 9.93 10.91 -1.46
CA VAL A 87 11.18 11.11 -0.72
C VAL A 87 12.24 11.77 -1.62
N ALA A 88 12.53 11.17 -2.76
CA ALA A 88 13.59 11.61 -3.66
C ALA A 88 13.44 13.07 -4.10
N ARG A 89 12.21 13.49 -4.47
CA ARG A 89 11.92 14.85 -4.93
C ARG A 89 11.97 15.92 -3.84
N ASN A 90 12.02 15.52 -2.57
CA ASN A 90 12.11 16.43 -1.43
C ASN A 90 13.50 16.44 -0.77
N LEU A 91 14.47 15.69 -1.30
CA LEU A 91 15.85 15.81 -0.88
C LEU A 91 16.45 17.12 -1.41
N SER A 92 17.10 17.88 -0.53
CA SER A 92 17.79 19.12 -0.89
C SER A 92 19.21 18.85 -1.38
N LEU A 93 19.33 18.09 -2.47
CA LEU A 93 20.63 17.74 -3.07
C LEU A 93 21.27 18.96 -3.72
N GLY A 94 22.54 19.19 -3.40
CA GLY A 94 23.37 20.25 -3.95
C GLY A 94 24.45 19.74 -4.91
N PRO A 95 25.19 20.66 -5.55
CA PRO A 95 26.36 20.29 -6.35
C PRO A 95 27.37 19.49 -5.51
N GLY A 96 27.75 18.31 -5.99
CA GLY A 96 28.70 17.42 -5.33
C GLY A 96 28.07 16.35 -4.43
N ASP A 97 26.75 16.40 -4.20
CA ASP A 97 26.05 15.29 -3.57
C ASP A 97 25.89 14.11 -4.53
N GLU A 98 25.94 12.89 -3.98
CA GLU A 98 25.86 11.65 -4.74
C GLU A 98 24.71 10.77 -4.22
N ILE A 99 24.07 10.07 -5.15
CA ILE A 99 23.08 9.04 -4.85
C ILE A 99 23.74 7.69 -5.06
N LEU A 100 23.85 6.91 -3.99
CA LEU A 100 24.40 5.56 -4.02
C LEU A 100 23.28 4.53 -4.02
N THR A 101 23.27 3.64 -5.01
CA THR A 101 22.32 2.52 -5.13
C THR A 101 23.04 1.24 -5.50
N SER A 102 22.33 0.11 -5.44
CA SER A 102 22.81 -1.16 -5.98
C SER A 102 22.50 -1.30 -7.48
N ASP A 103 23.05 -2.32 -8.13
CA ASP A 103 22.67 -2.78 -9.47
C ASP A 103 21.47 -3.76 -9.46
N HIS A 104 20.89 -3.99 -8.27
CA HIS A 104 19.74 -4.85 -8.05
C HIS A 104 18.43 -4.06 -7.83
N GLU A 105 18.47 -2.73 -7.95
CA GLU A 105 17.29 -1.89 -7.75
C GLU A 105 16.17 -2.20 -8.75
N TYR A 106 14.93 -2.05 -8.29
CA TYR A 106 13.78 -2.11 -9.19
C TYR A 106 13.84 -0.95 -10.19
N GLY A 107 13.61 -1.23 -11.47
CA GLY A 107 13.85 -0.25 -12.53
C GLY A 107 13.09 1.09 -12.39
N ALA A 108 11.93 1.11 -11.72
CA ALA A 108 11.24 2.38 -11.44
C ALA A 108 11.94 3.21 -10.34
N MET A 109 12.66 2.57 -9.41
CA MET A 109 13.46 3.25 -8.38
C MET A 109 14.70 3.86 -9.00
N ASP A 110 15.41 3.12 -9.86
CA ASP A 110 16.58 3.64 -10.59
C ASP A 110 16.22 4.85 -11.47
N ARG A 111 15.10 4.78 -12.19
CA ARG A 111 14.58 5.90 -13.00
C ARG A 111 14.16 7.13 -12.19
N THR A 112 14.04 7.03 -10.87
CA THR A 112 13.70 8.20 -10.05
C THR A 112 14.84 9.24 -10.03
N TRP A 113 16.07 8.82 -10.33
CA TRP A 113 17.28 9.66 -10.27
C TRP A 113 17.80 10.11 -11.64
N ARG A 114 17.05 9.87 -12.71
CA ARG A 114 17.40 10.25 -14.09
C ARG A 114 16.45 11.32 -14.61
#